data_AF-A7TCN3-F1
#
_entry.id   AF-A7TCN3-F1
#
_cell.length_a   1.000
_cell.length_b   1.000
_cell.length_c   1.000
_cell.angle_alpha   90.00
_cell.angle_beta   90.00
_cell.angle_gamma   90.00
#
_symmetry.space_group_name_H-M   'P 1'
#
loop_
_entity.id
_entity.type
_entity.pdbx_description
1 polymer ?
#
loop_
_entity_poly.entity_id
_entity_poly.type
_entity_poly.pdbx_seq_one_letter_code
_entity_poly.pdbx_strand_id
1 'polypeptide(L)'
;VNTLWGSFEIRNVRLIKTMLNQLSGINLQKNVQQFTYWADKFEMLPMYFMCFYGSQNINSVVETMAHAAYVYDIDHIIIDNLQFMTSNIRSDDRYSVHNQAIGAFRDFASTKNVHVTLVIHPRKVR
;
A
#
# COMPACT_ATOMS: atom_id res chain seq x y z
N VAL A 1 -9.66 12.01 4.12
CA VAL A 1 -8.27 11.75 3.66
C VAL A 1 -8.35 10.63 2.66
N ASN A 2 -8.28 10.97 1.38
CA ASN A 2 -8.27 9.96 0.32
C ASN A 2 -6.96 9.18 0.41
N THR A 3 -7.05 7.87 0.63
CA THR A 3 -5.91 7.04 0.99
C THR A 3 -5.66 5.97 -0.06
N LEU A 4 -4.47 5.96 -0.65
CA LEU A 4 -4.04 4.95 -1.62
C LEU A 4 -3.16 3.89 -0.96
N TRP A 5 -3.56 2.63 -1.11
CA TRP A 5 -2.84 1.47 -0.61
C TRP A 5 -2.03 0.79 -1.72
N GLY A 6 -0.71 0.81 -1.60
CA GLY A 6 0.22 0.01 -2.38
C GLY A 6 0.64 -1.23 -1.59
N SER A 7 -0.12 -2.32 -1.72
CA SER A 7 0.14 -3.59 -1.04
C SER A 7 0.84 -4.58 -1.96
N PHE A 8 2.17 -4.65 -1.86
CA PHE A 8 3.03 -5.45 -2.71
C PHE A 8 3.30 -6.85 -2.14
N GLU A 9 3.22 -7.02 -0.82
CA GLU A 9 3.42 -8.30 -0.13
C GLU A 9 2.11 -9.14 -0.09
N ILE A 10 0.96 -8.48 0.05
CA ILE A 10 -0.35 -9.13 0.21
C ILE A 10 -1.29 -8.71 -0.92
N ARG A 11 -2.02 -9.67 -1.50
CA ARG A 11 -3.05 -9.35 -2.53
C ARG A 11 -4.21 -8.55 -1.93
N ASN A 12 -4.75 -7.60 -2.70
CA ASN A 12 -5.88 -6.74 -2.30
C ASN A 12 -7.07 -7.51 -1.73
N VAL A 13 -7.44 -8.65 -2.31
CA VAL A 13 -8.55 -9.49 -1.79
C VAL A 13 -8.33 -9.90 -0.33
N ARG A 14 -7.10 -10.27 0.03
CA ARG A 14 -6.75 -10.69 1.40
C ARG A 14 -6.63 -9.48 2.33
N LEU A 15 -6.07 -8.37 1.83
CA LEU A 15 -5.98 -7.11 2.57
C LEU A 15 -7.36 -6.58 2.92
N ILE A 16 -8.22 -6.38 1.92
CA ILE A 16 -9.59 -5.89 2.06
C ILE A 16 -10.41 -6.78 2.98
N LYS A 17 -10.30 -8.11 2.85
CA LYS A 17 -10.95 -9.04 3.78
C LYS A 17 -10.53 -8.81 5.23
N THR A 18 -9.24 -8.55 5.47
CA THR A 18 -8.72 -8.27 6.82
C THR A 18 -9.27 -6.94 7.33
N MET A 19 -9.19 -5.88 6.52
CA MET A 19 -9.71 -4.56 6.85
C MET A 19 -11.22 -4.57 7.13
N LEU A 20 -11.99 -5.32 6.36
CA LEU A 20 -13.44 -5.45 6.53
C LEU A 20 -13.79 -6.15 7.86
N ASN A 21 -13.06 -7.20 8.24
CA ASN A 21 -13.23 -7.81 9.56
C ASN A 21 -12.80 -6.86 10.69
N GLN A 22 -11.76 -6.04 10.48
CA GLN A 22 -11.33 -5.03 11.44
C GLN A 22 -12.38 -3.91 11.61
N LEU A 23 -12.96 -3.43 10.50
CA LEU A 23 -14.02 -2.42 10.52
C LEU A 23 -15.28 -2.92 11.23
N SER A 24 -15.69 -4.14 10.92
CA SER A 24 -16.92 -4.73 11.50
C SER A 24 -16.75 -5.18 12.96
N GLY A 25 -15.51 -5.39 13.42
CA GLY A 25 -15.21 -5.89 14.76
C GLY A 25 -15.67 -7.33 15.01
N ILE A 26 -16.12 -8.05 13.98
CA ILE A 26 -16.66 -9.41 14.08
C ILE A 26 -16.05 -10.33 13.02
N ASN A 27 -16.17 -11.64 13.23
CA ASN A 27 -15.80 -12.61 12.21
C ASN A 27 -16.94 -12.73 11.18
N LEU A 28 -16.80 -12.06 10.04
CA LEU A 28 -17.82 -12.04 8.97
C LEU A 28 -18.00 -13.40 8.29
N GLN A 29 -17.03 -14.31 8.39
CA GLN A 29 -17.23 -15.68 7.89
C GLN A 29 -18.24 -16.46 8.73
N LYS A 30 -18.36 -16.12 10.02
CA LYS A 30 -19.37 -16.70 10.92
C LYS A 30 -20.68 -15.91 10.93
N ASN A 31 -20.68 -14.67 10.44
CA ASN A 31 -21.80 -13.73 10.48
C ASN A 31 -22.14 -13.22 9.07
N VAL A 32 -22.33 -14.15 8.13
CA VAL A 32 -22.47 -13.85 6.70
C VAL A 32 -23.68 -12.93 6.42
N GLN A 33 -24.73 -12.99 7.25
CA GLN A 33 -25.90 -12.13 7.09
C GLN A 33 -25.57 -10.64 7.26
N GLN A 34 -24.50 -10.31 7.99
CA GLN A 34 -24.05 -8.93 8.18
C GLN A 34 -23.06 -8.48 7.09
N PHE A 35 -22.62 -9.38 6.19
CA PHE A 35 -21.59 -9.07 5.21
C PHE A 35 -21.97 -7.90 4.31
N THR A 36 -23.18 -7.92 3.72
CA THR A 36 -23.63 -6.86 2.81
C THR A 36 -23.61 -5.50 3.50
N TYR A 37 -24.17 -5.41 4.72
CA TYR A 37 -24.17 -4.17 5.50
C TYR A 37 -22.75 -3.61 5.71
N TRP A 38 -21.80 -4.46 6.12
CA TRP A 38 -20.43 -4.01 6.36
C TRP A 38 -19.66 -3.73 5.07
N ALA A 39 -19.94 -4.46 3.99
CA ALA A 39 -19.37 -4.21 2.67
C ALA A 39 -19.80 -2.84 2.13
N ASP A 40 -21.09 -2.50 2.22
CA ASP A 40 -21.61 -1.20 1.81
C ASP A 40 -20.96 -0.08 2.63
N LYS A 41 -20.80 -0.27 3.96
CA LYS A 41 -20.10 0.69 4.82
C LYS A 41 -18.62 0.83 4.48
N PHE A 42 -17.97 -0.26 4.11
CA PHE A 42 -16.56 -0.26 3.72
C PHE A 42 -16.34 0.46 2.38
N GLU A 43 -17.24 0.29 1.42
CA GLU A 43 -17.20 0.96 0.11
C GLU A 43 -17.30 2.49 0.23
N MET A 44 -17.97 3.00 1.26
CA MET A 44 -18.06 4.45 1.53
C MET A 44 -16.75 5.06 2.04
N LEU A 45 -15.75 4.24 2.42
CA LEU A 45 -14.48 4.75 2.91
C LEU A 45 -13.64 5.31 1.74
N PRO A 46 -12.93 6.43 1.92
CA PRO A 46 -12.12 7.05 0.87
C PRO A 46 -10.79 6.29 0.66
N MET A 47 -10.89 5.02 0.26
CA MET A 47 -9.76 4.11 0.09
C MET A 47 -9.63 3.63 -1.34
N TYR A 48 -8.41 3.68 -1.84
CA TYR A 48 -8.02 3.28 -3.19
C TYR A 48 -6.92 2.24 -3.09
N PHE A 49 -6.83 1.34 -4.06
CA PHE A 49 -5.86 0.24 -4.04
C PHE A 49 -5.10 0.18 -5.36
N MET A 50 -3.77 0.14 -5.29
CA MET A 50 -2.95 -0.18 -6.46
C MET A 50 -3.11 -1.66 -6.80
N CYS A 51 -3.07 -1.99 -8.09
CA CYS A 51 -3.13 -3.36 -8.58
C CYS A 51 -1.74 -3.99 -8.76
N PHE A 52 -0.82 -3.75 -7.81
CA PHE A 52 0.52 -4.32 -7.82
C PHE A 52 0.62 -5.54 -6.91
N TYR A 53 1.40 -6.54 -7.33
CA TYR A 53 1.75 -7.69 -6.50
C TYR A 53 3.15 -8.19 -6.90
N GLY A 54 3.98 -8.52 -5.92
CA GLY A 54 5.35 -8.99 -6.15
C GLY A 54 6.32 -7.90 -6.61
N SER A 55 7.38 -8.30 -7.31
CA SER A 55 8.45 -7.38 -7.75
C SER A 55 7.93 -6.35 -8.74
N GLN A 56 8.09 -5.06 -8.42
CA GLN A 56 7.70 -3.95 -9.28
C GLN A 56 8.85 -2.95 -9.42
N ASN A 57 8.88 -2.22 -10.52
CA ASN A 57 9.82 -1.12 -10.72
C ASN A 57 9.35 0.13 -9.97
N ILE A 58 10.27 0.81 -9.27
CA ILE A 58 9.96 2.02 -8.49
C ILE A 58 9.34 3.12 -9.35
N ASN A 59 9.79 3.29 -10.59
CA ASN A 59 9.29 4.32 -11.48
C ASN A 59 7.81 4.08 -11.79
N SER A 60 7.41 2.83 -12.05
CA SER A 60 6.01 2.47 -12.27
C SER A 60 5.14 2.72 -11.04
N VAL A 61 5.69 2.48 -9.84
CA VAL A 61 4.99 2.78 -8.58
C VAL A 61 4.81 4.30 -8.42
N VAL A 62 5.86 5.10 -8.60
CA VAL A 62 5.81 6.56 -8.48
C VAL A 62 4.87 7.18 -9.53
N GLU A 63 4.87 6.66 -10.75
CA GLU A 63 3.97 7.11 -11.83
C GLU A 63 2.51 6.80 -11.49
N THR A 64 2.24 5.62 -10.93
CA THR A 64 0.90 5.25 -10.44
C THR A 64 0.46 6.14 -9.28
N MET A 65 1.37 6.44 -8.34
CA MET A 65 1.11 7.38 -7.25
C MET A 65 0.78 8.77 -7.80
N ALA A 66 1.51 9.25 -8.80
CA ALA A 66 1.28 10.56 -9.41
C ALA A 66 -0.07 10.63 -10.12
N HIS A 67 -0.42 9.60 -10.87
CA HIS A 67 -1.72 9.50 -11.54
C HIS A 67 -2.85 9.49 -10.51
N ALA A 68 -2.74 8.67 -9.46
CA ALA A 68 -3.78 8.57 -8.45
C ALA A 68 -3.94 9.86 -7.64
N ALA A 69 -2.83 10.50 -7.25
CA ALA A 69 -2.87 11.80 -6.56
C ALA A 69 -3.55 12.88 -7.40
N TYR A 70 -3.33 12.89 -8.72
CA TYR A 70 -3.96 13.85 -9.62
C TYR A 70 -5.45 13.56 -9.84
N VAL A 71 -5.82 12.30 -10.10
CA VAL A 71 -7.19 11.93 -10.51
C VAL A 71 -8.14 11.81 -9.31
N TYR A 72 -7.66 11.27 -8.19
CA TYR A 72 -8.47 10.94 -7.04
C TYR A 72 -8.19 11.81 -5.82
N ASP A 73 -7.42 12.89 -5.99
CA ASP A 73 -7.11 13.86 -4.92
C ASP A 73 -6.56 13.15 -3.67
N ILE A 74 -5.53 12.31 -3.85
CA ILE A 74 -4.96 11.47 -2.79
C ILE A 74 -4.06 12.30 -1.89
N ASP A 75 -4.41 12.36 -0.61
CA ASP A 75 -3.63 13.05 0.44
C ASP A 75 -2.67 12.12 1.18
N HIS A 76 -2.97 10.81 1.18
CA HIS A 76 -2.22 9.81 1.95
C HIS A 76 -1.94 8.57 1.11
N ILE A 77 -0.69 8.11 1.11
CA ILE A 77 -0.27 6.89 0.43
C ILE A 77 0.42 5.97 1.44
N ILE A 78 0.01 4.70 1.45
CA ILE A 78 0.64 3.65 2.24
C ILE A 78 1.35 2.68 1.29
N ILE A 79 2.64 2.46 1.50
CA ILE A 79 3.46 1.52 0.72
C ILE A 79 3.90 0.37 1.63
N ASP A 80 3.42 -0.83 1.36
CA ASP A 80 3.70 -2.05 2.12
C ASP A 80 4.14 -3.19 1.17
N ASN A 81 5.42 -3.55 1.09
CA ASN A 81 6.58 -3.04 1.84
C ASN A 81 7.82 -3.01 0.94
N LEU A 82 8.74 -2.06 1.17
CA LEU A 82 9.97 -1.83 0.37
C LEU A 82 10.71 -3.08 -0.13
N GLN A 83 10.66 -4.19 0.61
CA GLN A 83 11.29 -5.45 0.21
C GLN A 83 10.79 -5.99 -1.15
N PHE A 84 9.63 -5.57 -1.64
CA PHE A 84 9.16 -5.93 -2.99
C PHE A 84 10.15 -5.49 -4.08
N MET A 85 10.84 -4.36 -3.87
CA MET A 85 11.80 -3.77 -4.80
C MET A 85 13.07 -4.60 -4.98
N THR A 86 13.41 -5.45 -4.01
CA THR A 86 14.72 -6.13 -3.94
C THR A 86 14.64 -7.65 -4.04
N SER A 87 13.46 -8.18 -4.36
CA SER A 87 13.20 -9.63 -4.41
C SER A 87 14.14 -10.40 -5.37
N ASN A 88 14.66 -9.76 -6.42
CA ASN A 88 15.58 -10.36 -7.40
C ASN A 88 16.98 -9.74 -7.43
N ILE A 89 17.33 -8.90 -6.45
CA ILE A 89 18.56 -8.09 -6.47
C ILE A 89 19.62 -8.71 -5.55
N ARG A 90 20.89 -8.71 -6.01
CA ARG A 90 22.05 -9.15 -5.21
C ARG A 90 22.14 -8.39 -3.89
N SER A 91 22.68 -9.04 -2.85
CA SER A 91 22.66 -8.52 -1.48
C SER A 91 23.20 -7.11 -1.32
N ASP A 92 24.25 -6.79 -2.07
CA ASP A 92 25.03 -5.56 -1.92
C ASP A 92 24.32 -4.35 -2.55
N ASP A 93 23.51 -4.59 -3.59
CA ASP A 93 22.74 -3.55 -4.29
C ASP A 93 21.42 -3.22 -3.58
N ARG A 94 20.95 -4.08 -2.66
CA ARG A 94 19.65 -3.89 -1.99
C ARG A 94 19.57 -2.59 -1.19
N TYR A 95 20.66 -2.25 -0.49
CA TYR A 95 20.71 -1.00 0.30
C TYR A 95 20.64 0.23 -0.62
N SER A 96 21.35 0.19 -1.74
CA SER A 96 21.31 1.26 -2.74
C SER A 96 19.90 1.45 -3.31
N VAL A 97 19.25 0.34 -3.68
CA VAL A 97 17.88 0.35 -4.24
C VAL A 97 16.86 0.86 -3.22
N HIS A 98 16.96 0.45 -1.94
CA HIS A 98 16.08 0.98 -0.89
C HIS A 98 16.29 2.48 -0.69
N ASN A 99 17.55 2.95 -0.68
CA ASN A 99 17.84 4.39 -0.55
C ASN A 99 17.28 5.19 -1.73
N GLN A 100 17.41 4.66 -2.96
CA GLN A 100 16.83 5.26 -4.15
C GLN A 100 15.30 5.35 -4.04
N ALA A 101 14.63 4.28 -3.58
CA ALA A 101 13.19 4.26 -3.41
C ALA A 101 12.73 5.27 -2.33
N ILE A 102 13.40 5.31 -1.18
CA ILE A 102 13.11 6.27 -0.11
C ILE A 102 13.28 7.71 -0.62
N GLY A 103 14.35 7.98 -1.37
CA GLY A 103 14.57 9.29 -2.00
C GLY A 103 13.41 9.67 -2.92
N ALA A 104 13.03 8.78 -3.84
CA ALA A 104 11.93 9.01 -4.76
C ALA A 104 10.59 9.26 -4.04
N PHE A 105 10.28 8.50 -2.98
CA PHE A 105 9.06 8.70 -2.20
C PHE A 105 9.06 10.01 -1.42
N ARG A 106 10.21 10.43 -0.87
CA ARG A 106 10.35 11.71 -0.17
C ARG A 106 10.16 12.88 -1.14
N ASP A 107 10.79 12.80 -2.31
CA ASP A 107 10.70 13.85 -3.34
C ASP A 107 9.26 13.95 -3.86
N PHE A 108 8.59 12.80 -4.05
CA PHE A 108 7.17 12.75 -4.37
C PHE A 108 6.30 13.41 -3.29
N ALA A 109 6.46 13.01 -2.02
CA ALA A 109 5.71 13.54 -0.89
C ALA A 109 5.80 15.07 -0.81
N SER A 110 7.01 15.60 -0.98
CA SER A 110 7.28 17.04 -0.93
C SER A 110 6.69 17.77 -2.15
N THR A 111 6.83 17.21 -3.34
CA THR A 111 6.39 17.84 -4.59
C THR A 111 4.87 17.83 -4.75
N LYS A 112 4.22 16.76 -4.28
CA LYS A 112 2.76 16.57 -4.41
C LYS A 112 1.99 16.99 -3.18
N ASN A 113 2.67 17.39 -2.10
CA ASN A 113 2.06 17.69 -0.80
C ASN A 113 1.20 16.51 -0.29
N VAL A 114 1.75 15.30 -0.35
CA VAL A 114 1.08 14.04 0.02
C VAL A 114 1.84 13.40 1.17
N HIS A 115 1.12 12.88 2.17
CA HIS A 115 1.74 12.09 3.22
C HIS A 115 2.04 10.67 2.71
N VAL A 116 3.27 10.21 2.83
CA VAL A 116 3.66 8.84 2.45
C VAL A 116 4.06 8.06 3.71
N THR A 117 3.31 7.01 4.03
CA THR A 117 3.64 6.04 5.07
C THR A 117 4.29 4.82 4.44
N LEU A 118 5.45 4.43 4.97
CA LEU A 118 6.25 3.35 4.43
C LEU A 118 6.41 2.24 5.49
N VAL A 119 6.01 1.02 5.14
CA VAL A 119 6.23 -0.16 5.98
C VAL A 119 7.58 -0.78 5.60
N ILE A 120 8.42 -1.02 6.62
CA ILE A 120 9.75 -1.62 6.47
C ILE A 120 9.92 -2.71 7.51
N HIS A 121 10.23 -3.94 7.08
CA HIS A 121 10.59 -5.01 8.01
C HIS A 121 12.06 -4.86 8.46
N PRO A 122 12.33 -4.77 9.77
CA PRO A 122 13.70 -4.73 10.27
C PRO A 122 14.43 -6.04 9.95
N ARG A 123 15.74 -5.95 9.74
CA ARG A 123 16.58 -7.13 9.53
C ARG A 123 16.60 -7.94 10.83
N LYS A 124 16.28 -9.23 10.77
CA LYS A 124 16.45 -10.12 11.93
C LYS A 124 17.92 -10.20 12.27
N VAL A 125 18.30 -9.70 13.45
CA VAL A 125 19.61 -9.97 14.04
C VAL A 125 19.53 -11.40 14.57
N ARG A 126 20.42 -12.28 14.10
CA ARG A 126 20.58 -13.62 14.68
C ARG A 126 21.32 -13.51 16.00
#